data_AF-A0AAD9YHU5-F1
#
_entry.id   AF-A0AAD9YHU5-F1
#
_cell.length_a   1.000
_cell.length_b   1.000
_cell.length_c   1.000
_cell.angle_alpha   90.00
_cell.angle_beta   90.00
_cell.angle_gamma   90.00
#
_symmetry.space_group_name_H-M   'P 1'
#
loop_
_entity.id
_entity.type
_entity.pdbx_description
1 polymer ?
#
loop_
_entity_poly.entity_id
_entity_poly.type
_entity_poly.pdbx_seq_one_letter_code
_entity_poly.pdbx_strand_id
1 'polypeptide(L)'
;MENVNLMDRHWGVYHCGTNPGGPCDESNGIGNSSTCPDSACPGNFHTYSIEVDRQNTPETLTWFVDGVQFHQVNETAIPDAVWEKTVHNPHFILMNMAIGGGFPNGVYGSETPTNATVSGETYEAEYVAVYNSFNRTRQDS
;
A
#
# COMPACT_ATOMS: atom_id res chain seq x y z
N MET A 1 -0.48 2.05 2.78
CA MET A 1 -1.49 3.12 2.70
C MET A 1 -0.75 4.39 2.35
N GLU A 2 -1.24 5.10 1.34
CA GLU A 2 -0.84 6.47 1.09
C GLU A 2 -2.10 7.35 1.00
N ASN A 3 -1.97 8.61 1.34
CA ASN A 3 -2.99 9.66 1.20
C ASN A 3 -2.27 10.96 0.88
N VAL A 4 -2.92 11.83 0.11
CA VAL A 4 -2.43 13.18 -0.20
C VAL A 4 -3.56 14.18 -0.06
N ASN A 5 -3.20 15.42 0.26
CA ASN A 5 -4.10 16.58 0.23
C ASN A 5 -5.39 16.42 1.08
N LEU A 6 -5.33 15.61 2.16
CA LEU A 6 -6.48 15.33 3.05
C LEU A 6 -7.73 14.85 2.31
N MET A 7 -7.55 14.13 1.21
CA MET A 7 -8.67 13.59 0.46
C MET A 7 -9.34 12.46 1.26
N ASP A 8 -10.67 12.35 1.17
CA ASP A 8 -11.37 11.13 1.58
C ASP A 8 -11.14 10.01 0.57
N ARG A 9 -9.89 9.55 0.50
CA ARG A 9 -9.40 8.52 -0.40
C ARG A 9 -8.06 8.00 0.11
N HIS A 10 -7.83 6.71 0.00
CA HIS A 10 -6.52 6.12 0.28
C HIS A 10 -6.05 5.30 -0.92
N TRP A 11 -4.75 5.04 -0.98
CA TRP A 11 -4.10 4.25 -2.02
C TRP A 11 -3.37 3.04 -1.44
N GLY A 12 -3.43 1.94 -2.18
CA GLY A 12 -2.60 0.75 -2.00
C GLY A 12 -1.94 0.44 -3.34
N VAL A 13 -0.62 0.44 -3.37
CA VAL A 13 0.17 0.35 -4.61
C VAL A 13 1.27 -0.68 -4.44
N TYR A 14 1.48 -1.47 -5.49
CA TYR A 14 2.59 -2.38 -5.61
C TYR A 14 3.58 -1.88 -6.66
N HIS A 15 4.79 -1.56 -6.21
CA HIS A 15 5.90 -1.12 -7.05
C HIS A 15 6.89 -2.27 -7.27
N CYS A 16 7.39 -2.39 -8.51
CA CYS A 16 8.27 -3.47 -8.90
C CYS A 16 9.01 -3.20 -10.23
N GLY A 17 10.07 -3.97 -10.46
CA GLY A 17 10.80 -3.94 -11.72
C GLY A 17 11.62 -2.67 -11.93
N THR A 18 11.37 -1.96 -13.04
CA THR A 18 12.21 -0.87 -13.53
C THR A 18 11.41 0.43 -13.62
N ASN A 19 12.00 1.53 -13.15
CA ASN A 19 11.43 2.87 -13.28
C ASN A 19 12.23 3.69 -14.32
N PRO A 20 11.59 4.28 -15.35
CA PRO A 20 10.14 4.28 -15.64
C PRO A 20 9.64 3.06 -16.45
N GLY A 21 8.33 2.82 -16.38
CA GLY A 21 7.59 1.78 -17.08
C GLY A 21 7.77 0.40 -16.46
N GLY A 22 8.27 -0.55 -17.24
CA GLY A 22 8.45 -1.92 -16.79
C GLY A 22 7.12 -2.65 -16.55
N PRO A 23 7.17 -3.83 -15.92
CA PRO A 23 5.99 -4.68 -15.73
C PRO A 23 4.94 -4.09 -14.77
N CYS A 24 5.29 -3.02 -14.05
CA CYS A 24 4.47 -2.44 -12.99
C CYS A 24 4.05 -1.00 -13.28
N ASP A 25 4.27 -0.51 -14.50
CA ASP A 25 3.97 0.86 -14.93
C ASP A 25 4.57 1.94 -14.01
N GLU A 26 5.86 1.83 -13.70
CA GLU A 26 6.54 2.79 -12.85
C GLU A 26 6.59 4.19 -13.49
N SER A 27 6.42 5.29 -12.75
CA SER A 27 6.30 5.38 -11.28
C SER A 27 4.87 5.27 -10.75
N ASN A 28 3.87 4.88 -11.55
CA ASN A 28 2.50 4.75 -11.08
C ASN A 28 2.30 3.51 -10.20
N GLY A 29 2.95 2.39 -10.55
CA GLY A 29 2.78 1.12 -9.86
C GLY A 29 1.46 0.43 -10.22
N ILE A 30 1.29 -0.80 -9.75
CA ILE A 30 0.02 -1.52 -9.84
C ILE A 30 -0.81 -1.17 -8.60
N GLY A 31 -1.66 -0.15 -8.73
CA GLY A 31 -2.39 0.43 -7.61
C GLY A 31 -3.90 0.47 -7.79
N ASN A 32 -4.60 0.60 -6.65
CA ASN A 32 -5.99 1.00 -6.60
C ASN A 32 -6.24 1.98 -5.45
N SER A 33 -7.40 2.64 -5.47
CA SER A 33 -7.83 3.58 -4.43
C SER A 33 -9.31 3.46 -4.13
N SER A 34 -9.69 3.75 -2.89
CA SER A 34 -11.09 3.80 -2.45
C SER A 34 -11.27 4.87 -1.37
N THR A 35 -12.53 5.23 -1.10
CA THR A 35 -12.91 5.95 0.12
C THR A 35 -12.80 5.00 1.32
N CYS A 36 -12.71 5.53 2.54
CA CYS A 36 -12.76 4.69 3.72
C CYS A 36 -14.21 4.27 4.04
N PRO A 37 -14.45 3.07 4.58
CA PRO A 37 -15.76 2.65 5.08
C PRO A 37 -16.21 3.51 6.27
N ASP A 38 -17.52 3.76 6.37
CA ASP A 38 -18.22 4.38 7.51
C ASP A 38 -17.84 5.82 7.93
N SER A 39 -16.62 6.28 7.70
CA SER A 39 -16.14 7.64 7.95
C SER A 39 -15.07 8.07 6.95
N ALA A 40 -14.81 9.37 6.88
CA ALA A 40 -13.77 9.91 6.00
C ALA A 40 -12.38 9.42 6.44
N CYS A 41 -11.49 9.12 5.49
CA CYS A 41 -10.14 8.63 5.82
C CYS A 41 -9.35 9.60 6.74
N PRO A 42 -9.29 10.92 6.48
CA PRO A 42 -8.59 11.84 7.36
C PRO A 42 -9.36 12.11 8.66
N GLY A 43 -8.66 12.14 9.78
CA GLY A 43 -9.23 12.49 11.08
C GLY A 43 -10.02 11.37 11.78
N ASN A 44 -10.10 10.17 11.20
CA ASN A 44 -10.72 9.00 11.80
C ASN A 44 -9.74 7.82 11.77
N PHE A 45 -9.79 6.96 12.78
CA PHE A 45 -9.00 5.73 12.78
C PHE A 45 -9.61 4.71 11.82
N HIS A 46 -8.77 4.19 10.93
CA HIS A 46 -9.08 3.08 10.03
C HIS A 46 -7.97 2.04 10.13
N THR A 47 -8.33 0.76 9.96
CA THR A 47 -7.36 -0.34 9.93
C THR A 47 -6.96 -0.63 8.49
N TYR A 48 -5.75 -0.26 8.11
CA TYR A 48 -5.17 -0.61 6.81
C TYR A 48 -4.32 -1.87 6.94
N SER A 49 -4.54 -2.85 6.06
CA SER A 49 -3.72 -4.06 6.02
C SER A 49 -3.34 -4.45 4.61
N ILE A 50 -2.22 -5.18 4.51
CA ILE A 50 -1.82 -5.94 3.35
C ILE A 50 -1.64 -7.39 3.79
N GLU A 51 -2.25 -8.30 3.06
CA GLU A 51 -2.03 -9.74 3.19
C GLU A 51 -1.13 -10.21 2.05
N VAL A 52 -0.11 -10.99 2.41
CA VAL A 52 0.79 -11.67 1.48
C VAL A 52 0.47 -13.16 1.55
N ASP A 53 -0.43 -13.64 0.68
CA ASP A 53 -0.83 -15.04 0.65
C ASP A 53 0.10 -15.85 -0.27
N ARG A 54 0.89 -16.71 0.36
CA ARG A 54 1.84 -17.63 -0.26
C ARG A 54 1.47 -19.09 -0.03
N GLN A 55 0.25 -19.36 0.45
CA GLN A 55 -0.21 -20.72 0.73
C GLN A 55 -0.57 -21.48 -0.56
N ASN A 56 -0.95 -20.75 -1.60
CA ASN A 56 -1.36 -21.30 -2.89
C ASN A 56 -0.55 -20.67 -4.02
N THR A 57 -0.50 -21.37 -5.16
CA THR A 57 0.01 -20.83 -6.42
C THR A 57 -1.16 -20.63 -7.38
N PRO A 58 -1.33 -19.45 -7.98
CA PRO A 58 -0.46 -18.27 -7.84
C PRO A 58 -0.58 -17.55 -6.48
N GLU A 59 0.52 -16.96 -6.01
CA GLU A 59 0.55 -16.13 -4.81
C GLU A 59 -0.25 -14.82 -5.01
N THR A 60 -0.65 -14.17 -3.92
CA THR A 60 -1.36 -12.88 -3.98
C THR A 60 -0.89 -11.87 -2.94
N LEU A 61 -0.96 -10.59 -3.33
CA LEU A 61 -0.95 -9.46 -2.42
C LEU A 61 -2.35 -8.86 -2.39
N THR A 62 -2.96 -8.73 -1.21
CA THR A 62 -4.32 -8.19 -1.07
C THR A 62 -4.36 -7.07 -0.06
N TRP A 63 -4.90 -5.91 -0.41
CA TRP A 63 -5.03 -4.76 0.49
C TRP A 63 -6.46 -4.59 0.96
N PHE A 64 -6.57 -4.22 2.24
CA PHE A 64 -7.84 -3.97 2.89
C PHE A 64 -7.83 -2.62 3.62
N VAL A 65 -9.03 -2.05 3.75
CA VAL A 65 -9.35 -0.99 4.71
C VAL A 65 -10.55 -1.47 5.53
N ASP A 66 -10.42 -1.48 6.85
CA ASP A 66 -11.42 -1.99 7.79
C ASP A 66 -11.94 -3.41 7.45
N GLY A 67 -11.03 -4.26 6.96
CA GLY A 67 -11.35 -5.63 6.54
C GLY A 67 -12.06 -5.73 5.19
N VAL A 68 -12.35 -4.62 4.51
CA VAL A 68 -12.91 -4.60 3.15
C VAL A 68 -11.78 -4.59 2.13
N GLN A 69 -11.73 -5.62 1.29
CA GLN A 69 -10.75 -5.70 0.20
C GLN A 69 -11.02 -4.58 -0.82
N PHE A 70 -9.98 -3.84 -1.19
CA PHE A 70 -10.06 -2.82 -2.23
C PHE A 70 -9.02 -2.99 -3.34
N HIS A 71 -7.96 -3.77 -3.13
CA HIS A 71 -6.93 -4.03 -4.13
C HIS A 71 -6.39 -5.44 -4.02
N GLN A 72 -6.01 -6.03 -5.15
CA GLN A 72 -5.30 -7.31 -5.19
C GLN A 72 -4.38 -7.36 -6.41
N VAL A 73 -3.16 -7.87 -6.20
CA VAL A 73 -2.22 -8.22 -7.28
C VAL A 73 -1.94 -9.71 -7.20
N ASN A 74 -2.16 -10.39 -8.32
CA ASN A 74 -1.83 -11.81 -8.47
C ASN A 74 -0.40 -11.94 -9.01
N GLU A 75 0.33 -12.96 -8.56
CA GLU A 75 1.69 -13.29 -9.03
C GLU A 75 1.79 -13.29 -10.56
N THR A 76 0.79 -13.85 -11.24
CA THR A 76 0.75 -13.96 -12.71
C THR A 76 0.54 -12.64 -13.45
N ALA A 77 0.31 -11.53 -12.74
CA ALA A 77 0.18 -10.20 -13.33
C ALA A 77 1.52 -9.64 -13.83
N ILE A 78 2.65 -10.16 -13.34
CA ILE A 78 4.00 -9.73 -13.71
C ILE A 78 4.90 -10.94 -13.96
N PRO A 79 6.10 -10.77 -14.57
CA PRO A 79 7.02 -11.88 -14.75
C PRO A 79 7.49 -12.48 -13.42
N ASP A 80 7.55 -13.82 -13.33
CA ASP A 80 7.94 -14.57 -12.12
C ASP A 80 9.24 -14.06 -11.49
N ALA A 81 10.27 -13.82 -12.31
CA ALA A 81 11.57 -13.33 -11.84
C ALA A 81 11.51 -11.93 -11.21
N VAL A 82 10.46 -11.14 -11.48
CA VAL A 82 10.21 -9.84 -10.85
C VAL A 82 9.45 -10.03 -9.55
N TRP A 83 8.46 -10.92 -9.51
CA TRP A 83 7.72 -11.29 -8.29
C TRP A 83 8.64 -11.86 -7.20
N GLU A 84 9.53 -12.79 -7.57
CA GLU A 84 10.53 -13.38 -6.67
C GLU A 84 11.46 -12.32 -6.05
N LYS A 85 11.82 -11.29 -6.83
CA LYS A 85 12.71 -10.20 -6.38
C LYS A 85 12.02 -9.17 -5.50
N THR A 86 10.70 -9.19 -5.41
CA THR A 86 9.93 -8.28 -4.57
C THR A 86 9.37 -9.06 -3.38
N VAL A 87 8.36 -9.90 -3.57
CA VAL A 87 7.54 -10.51 -2.51
C VAL A 87 8.35 -11.48 -1.64
N HIS A 88 9.37 -12.15 -2.19
CA HIS A 88 10.14 -13.17 -1.46
C HIS A 88 11.37 -12.61 -0.74
N ASN A 89 11.45 -11.30 -0.58
CA ASN A 89 12.52 -10.63 0.16
C ASN A 89 12.03 -10.04 1.49
N PRO A 90 12.91 -9.92 2.50
CA PRO A 90 12.56 -9.21 3.73
C PRO A 90 12.19 -7.75 3.44
N HIS A 91 11.13 -7.28 4.08
CA HIS A 91 10.70 -5.88 4.06
C HIS A 91 10.78 -5.29 5.47
N PHE A 92 10.86 -3.96 5.54
CA PHE A 92 10.66 -3.20 6.76
C PHE A 92 9.45 -2.29 6.60
N ILE A 93 8.83 -1.92 7.72
CA ILE A 93 7.68 -1.02 7.72
C ILE A 93 8.19 0.42 7.84
N LEU A 94 7.72 1.29 6.95
CA LEU A 94 7.96 2.72 7.00
C LEU A 94 6.65 3.45 7.32
N MET A 95 6.71 4.37 8.27
CA MET A 95 5.63 5.29 8.60
C MET A 95 6.17 6.71 8.53
N ASN A 96 5.58 7.55 7.70
CA ASN A 96 5.98 8.94 7.56
C ASN A 96 4.80 9.82 7.13
N MET A 97 4.95 11.12 7.37
CA MET A 97 4.10 12.17 6.82
C MET A 97 5.00 13.09 5.99
N ALA A 98 5.05 12.86 4.68
CA ALA A 98 5.82 13.69 3.75
C ALA A 98 5.06 14.98 3.41
N ILE A 99 5.79 16.05 3.12
CA ILE A 99 5.23 17.35 2.74
C ILE A 99 5.64 17.65 1.29
N GLY A 100 4.66 17.71 0.39
CA GLY A 100 4.89 17.92 -1.04
C GLY A 100 5.47 16.69 -1.77
N GLY A 101 5.93 16.90 -2.99
CA GLY A 101 6.55 15.87 -3.83
C GLY A 101 5.66 15.37 -4.97
N GLY A 102 6.17 14.40 -5.74
CA GLY A 102 5.56 13.98 -7.00
C GLY A 102 4.10 13.53 -6.87
N PHE A 103 3.78 12.75 -5.84
CA PHE A 103 2.43 12.23 -5.64
C PHE A 103 1.39 13.34 -5.33
N PRO A 104 1.54 14.16 -4.28
CA PRO A 104 0.57 15.22 -4.01
C PRO A 104 0.51 16.26 -5.14
N ASN A 105 1.63 16.51 -5.85
CA ASN A 105 1.64 17.38 -7.04
C ASN A 105 0.81 16.81 -8.19
N GLY A 106 0.97 15.52 -8.49
CA GLY A 106 0.25 14.85 -9.57
C GLY A 106 -1.26 14.83 -9.33
N VAL A 107 -1.68 14.60 -8.08
CA VAL A 107 -3.10 14.61 -7.71
C VAL A 107 -3.68 16.03 -7.68
N TYR A 108 -2.91 17.01 -7.19
CA TYR A 108 -3.35 18.41 -7.15
C TYR A 108 -3.32 19.09 -8.53
N GLY A 109 -2.49 18.60 -9.45
CA GLY A 109 -2.27 19.19 -10.78
C GLY A 109 -1.29 20.37 -10.80
N SER A 110 -0.65 20.70 -9.68
CA SER A 110 0.41 21.71 -9.58
C SER A 110 1.29 21.46 -8.37
N GLU A 111 2.32 22.28 -8.15
CA GLU A 111 3.24 22.12 -7.03
C GLU A 111 2.54 22.29 -5.67
N THR A 112 2.82 21.35 -4.77
CA THR A 112 2.42 21.32 -3.37
C THR A 112 3.67 21.19 -2.49
N PRO A 113 3.68 21.75 -1.26
CA PRO A 113 2.59 22.49 -0.61
C PRO A 113 2.33 23.88 -1.26
N THR A 114 1.11 24.38 -1.12
CA THR A 114 0.76 25.77 -1.48
C THR A 114 0.85 26.70 -0.27
N ASN A 115 0.74 28.02 -0.48
CA ASN A 115 0.65 29.00 0.62
C ASN A 115 -0.58 28.81 1.52
N ALA A 116 -1.58 28.03 1.10
CA ALA A 116 -2.75 27.69 1.92
C ALA A 116 -2.52 26.45 2.80
N THR A 117 -1.40 25.75 2.63
CA THR A 117 -1.05 24.57 3.44
C THR A 117 -0.73 25.02 4.86
N VAL A 118 -1.44 24.46 5.83
CA VAL A 118 -1.24 24.74 7.25
C VAL A 118 -0.28 23.73 7.87
N SER A 119 0.45 24.17 8.89
CA SER A 119 1.33 23.33 9.71
C SER A 119 0.65 22.97 11.04
N GLY A 120 1.15 21.93 11.72
CA GLY A 120 0.67 21.54 13.05
C GLY A 120 -0.29 20.35 13.03
N GLU A 121 -0.58 19.80 11.85
CA GLU A 121 -1.33 18.57 11.68
C GLU A 121 -0.51 17.34 12.12
N THR A 122 -1.22 16.24 12.43
CA THR A 122 -0.62 15.02 12.96
C THR A 122 -0.89 13.82 12.06
N TYR A 123 0.07 12.88 12.05
CA TYR A 123 -0.15 11.52 11.59
C TYR A 123 -0.11 10.60 12.81
N GLU A 124 -1.25 9.99 13.12
CA GLU A 124 -1.43 9.15 14.29
C GLU A 124 -1.58 7.68 13.87
N ALA A 125 -0.86 6.80 14.57
CA ALA A 125 -0.96 5.36 14.43
C ALA A 125 -1.11 4.75 15.82
N GLU A 126 -2.25 4.12 16.09
CA GLU A 126 -2.51 3.47 17.39
C GLU A 126 -1.62 2.25 17.58
N TYR A 127 -1.46 1.43 16.52
CA TYR A 127 -0.59 0.26 16.54
C TYR A 127 -0.06 -0.08 15.15
N VAL A 128 1.03 -0.86 15.14
CA VAL A 128 1.51 -1.61 13.98
C VAL A 128 1.64 -3.06 14.44
N ALA A 129 1.04 -3.99 13.69
CA ALA A 129 1.09 -5.41 14.00
C ALA A 129 1.45 -6.22 12.75
N VAL A 130 2.19 -7.31 12.95
CA VAL A 130 2.53 -8.28 11.91
C VAL A 130 2.15 -9.66 12.41
N TYR A 131 1.33 -10.36 11.63
CA TYR A 131 0.86 -11.70 11.93
C TYR A 131 1.37 -12.66 10.87
N ASN A 132 1.68 -13.90 11.28
CA ASN A 132 2.07 -14.96 10.35
C ASN A 132 1.19 -16.18 10.57
N SER A 133 0.72 -16.79 9.49
CA SER A 133 0.08 -18.10 9.51
C SER A 133 1.00 -19.11 8.81
N PHE A 134 1.16 -20.30 9.41
CA PHE A 134 1.95 -21.38 8.84
C PHE A 134 1.12 -22.66 8.86
N ASN A 135 1.09 -23.41 7.75
CA ASN A 135 0.62 -24.78 7.77
C ASN A 135 1.60 -25.64 8.57
N ARG A 136 1.30 -25.90 9.85
CA ARG A 136 2.06 -26.86 10.67
C ARG A 136 1.66 -28.28 10.29
N THR A 137 2.22 -28.83 9.24
CA THR A 137 2.41 -30.28 9.16
C THR A 137 3.63 -30.62 10.01
N ARG A 138 3.43 -30.91 11.31
CA ARG A 138 4.46 -31.60 12.10
C ARG A 138 4.67 -32.98 11.48
N GLN A 139 5.84 -33.18 10.90
CA GLN A 139 6.35 -34.50 10.53
C GLN A 139 7.48 -34.82 11.52
N ASP A 140 7.09 -35.09 12.77
CA ASP A 140 8.00 -35.66 13.76
C ASP A 140 7.64 -37.14 13.91
N SER A 141 8.38 -37.99 13.22
CA SER A 141 8.48 -39.43 13.47
C SER A 141 9.66 -39.72 14.39
#